data_AF-A0A1B6KSH2-F1
#
_entry.id   AF-A0A1B6KSH2-F1
#
_cell.length_a   1.000
_cell.length_b   1.000
_cell.length_c   1.000
_cell.angle_alpha   90.00
_cell.angle_beta   90.00
_cell.angle_gamma   90.00
#
_symmetry.space_group_name_H-M   'P 1'
#
loop_
_entity.id
_entity.type
_entity.pdbx_description
1 polymer ?
#
loop_
_entity_poly.entity_id
_entity_poly.type
_entity_poly.pdbx_seq_one_letter_code
_entity_poly.pdbx_strand_id
1 'polypeptide(L)'
;LDDYSLDNISVYNSIRRKGALRASKRSYGNPAFDDPGGPTHPINFAGLANFSSDREAVDEEFSQIPMITVKMDELPPGVEAKNRYANVIPLPETRVVLQTKDNADPIDEYINANYVKGPKSQEKLYIACQAPLQSTVEDFWRMVWQQQTKVILMLTALNENGVEKCADYLPQLEITDCHRLFGDFQVTLKKHEVREKYIISSLQLKNLESNLWREVTHLWYSSWPPQGVPDDGNSMIAFLIEARSYMRGAQGPTVAHCSPGTGRTGTVIAIDLCIRDFETLRSVDIPKTVYALRRDRAGAVQTKDQYAFIYQVLNLYATKLTGGALDSI
;
A
#
# COMPACT_ATOMS: atom_id res chain seq x y z
N LEU A 1 -19.02 -11.98 -2.21
CA LEU A 1 -18.80 -11.69 -3.64
C LEU A 1 -17.54 -10.87 -3.69
N ASP A 2 -16.49 -11.35 -4.36
CA ASP A 2 -15.21 -10.64 -4.45
C ASP A 2 -15.50 -9.27 -5.09
N ASP A 3 -15.15 -8.16 -4.43
CA ASP A 3 -15.36 -6.78 -4.93
C ASP A 3 -14.61 -6.50 -6.25
N TYR A 4 -13.89 -7.51 -6.76
CA TYR A 4 -13.10 -7.52 -7.99
C TYR A 4 -13.62 -8.53 -9.02
N SER A 5 -14.81 -9.12 -8.83
CA SER A 5 -15.42 -10.00 -9.84
C SER A 5 -15.62 -9.25 -11.16
N LEU A 6 -15.33 -9.94 -12.27
CA LEU A 6 -15.47 -9.44 -13.64
C LEU A 6 -16.92 -9.06 -14.02
N ASP A 7 -17.91 -9.35 -13.17
CA ASP A 7 -19.32 -9.12 -13.47
C ASP A 7 -19.77 -7.65 -13.34
N ASN A 8 -18.90 -6.74 -12.88
CA ASN A 8 -19.20 -5.29 -12.83
C ASN A 8 -18.83 -4.52 -14.12
N ILE A 9 -18.65 -5.22 -15.25
CA ILE A 9 -18.35 -4.59 -16.54
C ILE A 9 -19.59 -3.84 -17.05
N SER A 10 -19.55 -2.51 -16.99
CA SER A 10 -20.38 -1.69 -17.87
C SER A 10 -19.83 -1.84 -19.30
N VAL A 11 -20.65 -2.45 -20.15
CA VAL A 11 -20.35 -2.67 -21.56
C VAL A 11 -20.37 -1.32 -22.28
N TYR A 12 -19.20 -0.75 -22.58
CA TYR A 12 -19.09 0.29 -23.60
C TYR A 12 -18.15 -0.16 -24.71
N ASN A 13 -18.77 -0.32 -25.89
CA ASN A 13 -18.17 -0.75 -27.15
C ASN A 13 -16.96 0.10 -27.55
N SER A 14 -15.86 -0.57 -27.91
CA SER A 14 -14.65 0.03 -28.45
C SER A 14 -14.75 0.21 -29.97
N ILE A 15 -14.56 1.45 -30.45
CA ILE A 15 -14.28 1.73 -31.88
C ILE A 15 -12.81 2.12 -32.00
N ARG A 16 -12.02 1.25 -32.64
CA ARG A 16 -10.63 1.51 -33.04
C ARG A 16 -10.56 2.66 -34.04
N ARG A 17 -9.73 3.67 -33.78
CA ARG A 17 -9.09 4.47 -34.83
C ARG A 17 -7.58 4.50 -34.63
N LYS A 18 -6.86 4.12 -35.69
CA LYS A 18 -5.41 4.17 -35.82
C LYS A 18 -4.89 5.61 -35.84
N GLY A 19 -3.69 5.80 -35.27
CA GLY A 19 -2.71 6.79 -35.73
C GLY A 19 -2.79 8.18 -35.12
N ALA A 20 -2.08 8.40 -34.01
CA ALA A 20 -1.38 9.64 -33.69
C ALA A 20 -0.51 9.41 -32.44
N LEU A 21 0.78 9.71 -32.54
CA LEU A 21 1.69 9.87 -31.39
C LEU A 21 1.10 10.93 -30.46
N ARG A 22 0.48 10.50 -29.36
CA ARG A 22 0.00 11.41 -28.31
C ARG A 22 1.09 11.56 -27.26
N ALA A 23 1.74 12.72 -27.27
CA ALA A 23 2.35 13.26 -26.05
C ALA A 23 1.34 13.15 -24.92
N SER A 24 1.80 12.67 -23.75
CA SER A 24 1.00 12.51 -22.53
C SER A 24 0.16 13.76 -22.30
N LYS A 25 -1.12 13.64 -22.63
CA LYS A 25 -2.12 14.61 -22.19
C LYS A 25 -2.30 14.29 -20.72
N ARG A 26 -1.80 15.18 -19.86
CA ARG A 26 -2.32 15.46 -18.52
C ARG A 26 -3.44 14.50 -18.13
N SER A 27 -3.22 13.66 -17.13
CA SER A 27 -4.24 13.03 -16.29
C SER A 27 -5.08 14.06 -15.49
N TYR A 28 -5.41 15.18 -16.12
CA TYR A 28 -6.54 16.05 -15.79
C TYR A 28 -7.82 15.42 -16.35
N GLY A 29 -8.10 14.19 -15.91
CA GLY A 29 -9.20 13.38 -16.45
C GLY A 29 -10.32 13.10 -15.45
N ASN A 30 -10.17 13.48 -14.18
CA ASN A 30 -11.22 13.30 -13.20
C ASN A 30 -11.64 14.66 -12.63
N PRO A 31 -12.72 15.27 -13.15
CA PRO A 31 -13.27 16.53 -12.63
C PRO A 31 -13.52 16.52 -11.12
N ALA A 32 -13.72 15.33 -10.54
CA ALA A 32 -13.89 15.16 -9.10
C ALA A 32 -12.61 15.47 -8.29
N PHE A 33 -11.45 15.63 -8.94
CA PHE A 33 -10.19 16.01 -8.33
C PHE A 33 -9.71 17.42 -8.74
N ASP A 34 -10.53 18.15 -9.50
CA ASP A 34 -10.23 19.53 -9.93
C ASP A 34 -10.58 20.57 -8.86
N ASP A 35 -11.27 20.17 -7.77
CA ASP A 35 -11.52 21.02 -6.60
C ASP A 35 -10.21 21.25 -5.83
N PRO A 36 -9.71 22.50 -5.74
CA PRO A 36 -8.52 22.84 -4.97
C PRO A 36 -8.66 22.57 -3.47
N GLY A 37 -9.89 22.54 -2.95
CA GLY A 37 -10.20 22.25 -1.55
C GLY A 37 -10.20 20.75 -1.24
N GLY A 38 -10.82 19.96 -2.12
CA GLY A 38 -11.08 18.53 -1.89
C GLY A 38 -11.98 18.29 -0.67
N PRO A 39 -12.40 17.04 -0.41
CA PRO A 39 -13.09 16.72 0.83
C PRO A 39 -12.14 16.98 2.02
N THR A 40 -12.63 17.73 3.00
CA THR A 40 -11.87 18.13 4.20
C THR A 40 -12.78 18.08 5.41
N HIS A 41 -12.27 17.49 6.49
CA HIS A 41 -12.91 17.48 7.79
C HIS A 41 -11.82 17.47 8.87
N PRO A 42 -11.25 18.64 9.22
CA PRO A 42 -10.25 18.72 10.27
C PRO A 42 -10.90 18.53 11.64
N ILE A 43 -10.49 17.50 12.36
CA ILE A 43 -11.05 17.10 13.64
C ILE A 43 -9.95 17.05 14.71
N ASN A 44 -10.25 17.58 15.90
CA ASN A 44 -9.40 17.47 17.08
C ASN A 44 -9.77 16.25 17.93
N PHE A 45 -9.10 16.02 19.07
CA PHE A 45 -9.38 14.86 19.92
C PHE A 45 -10.86 14.70 20.32
N ALA A 46 -11.51 15.78 20.77
CA ALA A 46 -12.90 15.73 21.21
C ALA A 46 -13.86 15.40 20.07
N GLY A 47 -13.64 15.98 18.89
CA GLY A 47 -14.44 15.66 17.71
C GLY A 47 -14.20 14.24 17.21
N LEU A 48 -12.97 13.70 17.36
CA LEU A 48 -12.61 12.37 16.90
C LEU A 48 -13.35 11.29 17.70
N ALA A 49 -13.43 11.46 19.02
CA ALA A 49 -14.17 10.56 19.89
C ALA A 49 -15.66 10.49 19.52
N ASN A 50 -16.29 11.65 19.25
CA ASN A 50 -17.69 11.71 18.86
C ASN A 50 -17.92 11.13 17.45
N PHE A 51 -17.16 11.60 16.45
CA PHE A 51 -17.37 11.24 15.05
C PHE A 51 -17.04 9.77 14.78
N SER A 52 -16.01 9.21 15.42
CA SER A 52 -15.67 7.78 15.27
C SER A 52 -16.77 6.82 15.75
N SER A 53 -17.70 7.29 16.57
CA SER A 53 -18.87 6.51 17.04
C SER A 53 -20.12 6.69 16.16
N ASP A 54 -20.14 7.71 15.29
CA ASP A 54 -21.25 7.98 14.38
C ASP A 54 -21.02 7.30 13.03
N ARG A 55 -21.48 6.05 12.94
CA ARG A 55 -21.23 5.24 11.74
C ARG A 55 -21.92 5.80 10.49
N GLU A 56 -23.09 6.42 10.63
CA GLU A 56 -23.84 6.96 9.50
C GLU A 56 -23.10 8.17 8.91
N ALA A 57 -22.64 9.09 9.76
CA ALA A 57 -21.88 10.26 9.32
C ALA A 57 -20.53 9.88 8.67
N VAL A 58 -19.83 8.88 9.23
CA VAL A 58 -18.57 8.37 8.64
C VAL A 58 -18.81 7.73 7.26
N ASP A 59 -19.90 6.99 7.10
CA ASP A 59 -20.26 6.36 5.83
C ASP A 59 -20.69 7.38 4.77
N GLU A 60 -21.38 8.44 5.18
CA GLU A 60 -21.75 9.56 4.31
C GLU A 60 -20.50 10.31 3.85
N GLU A 61 -19.60 10.65 4.78
CA GLU A 61 -18.32 11.31 4.48
C GLU A 61 -17.49 10.51 3.47
N PHE A 62 -17.34 9.20 3.69
CA PHE A 62 -16.63 8.32 2.74
C PHE A 62 -17.22 8.37 1.33
N SER A 63 -18.55 8.46 1.24
CA SER A 63 -19.27 8.48 -0.04
C SER A 63 -19.03 9.77 -0.82
N GLN A 64 -18.61 10.85 -0.15
CA GLN A 64 -18.23 12.12 -0.80
C GLN A 64 -16.78 12.12 -1.29
N ILE A 65 -15.94 11.18 -0.85
CA ILE A 65 -14.55 11.12 -1.29
C ILE A 65 -14.51 10.49 -2.69
N PRO A 66 -13.99 11.20 -3.71
CA PRO A 66 -14.00 10.71 -5.07
C PRO A 66 -13.04 9.52 -5.26
N MET A 67 -13.35 8.67 -6.24
CA MET A 67 -12.51 7.55 -6.67
C MET A 67 -11.79 7.90 -7.98
N ILE A 68 -10.54 7.46 -8.10
CA ILE A 68 -9.79 7.56 -9.36
C ILE A 68 -9.87 6.23 -10.08
N THR A 69 -10.21 6.29 -11.37
CA THR A 69 -10.14 5.15 -12.28
C THR A 69 -9.01 5.39 -13.27
N VAL A 70 -8.21 4.36 -13.51
CA VAL A 70 -7.10 4.38 -14.47
C VAL A 70 -7.49 3.53 -15.67
N LYS A 71 -7.06 3.93 -16.86
CA LYS A 71 -7.31 3.15 -18.07
C LYS A 71 -6.05 2.41 -18.52
N MET A 72 -6.23 1.18 -19.00
CA MET A 72 -5.13 0.32 -19.41
C MET A 72 -4.31 0.91 -20.57
N ASP A 73 -4.91 1.75 -21.42
CA ASP A 73 -4.24 2.41 -22.55
C ASP A 73 -3.28 3.53 -22.13
N GLU A 74 -3.25 3.88 -20.83
CA GLU A 74 -2.29 4.82 -20.24
C GLU A 74 -1.01 4.11 -19.74
N LEU A 75 -0.95 2.78 -19.81
CA LEU A 75 0.18 1.95 -19.40
C LEU A 75 0.95 1.38 -20.60
N PRO A 76 2.20 0.92 -20.42
CA PRO A 76 2.95 0.27 -21.49
C PRO A 76 2.20 -0.94 -22.06
N PRO A 77 2.21 -1.17 -23.39
CA PRO A 77 1.54 -2.33 -23.98
C PRO A 77 2.08 -3.67 -23.43
N GLY A 78 1.20 -4.65 -23.19
CA GLY A 78 1.60 -6.01 -22.79
C GLY A 78 1.76 -6.23 -21.28
N VAL A 79 1.60 -5.19 -20.46
CA VAL A 79 1.77 -5.29 -18.99
C VAL A 79 0.59 -5.95 -18.28
N GLU A 80 -0.48 -6.33 -18.99
CA GLU A 80 -1.67 -6.99 -18.45
C GLU A 80 -1.31 -8.23 -17.62
N ALA A 81 -0.35 -9.03 -18.11
CA ALA A 81 0.09 -10.27 -17.46
C ALA A 81 0.85 -10.04 -16.13
N LYS A 82 1.29 -8.80 -15.85
CA LYS A 82 1.95 -8.42 -14.60
C LYS A 82 0.96 -7.88 -13.55
N ASN A 83 -0.34 -7.80 -13.87
CA ASN A 83 -1.38 -7.34 -12.96
C ASN A 83 -2.15 -8.51 -12.34
N ARG A 84 -2.24 -8.55 -11.01
CA ARG A 84 -3.02 -9.58 -10.31
C ARG A 84 -4.53 -9.43 -10.59
N TYR A 85 -5.00 -8.20 -10.75
CA TYR A 85 -6.38 -7.88 -11.10
C TYR A 85 -6.40 -6.90 -12.28
N ALA A 86 -7.16 -7.21 -13.33
CA ALA A 86 -7.17 -6.44 -14.57
C ALA A 86 -7.61 -4.97 -14.40
N ASN A 87 -8.47 -4.71 -13.40
CA ASN A 87 -8.99 -3.38 -13.09
C ASN A 87 -8.22 -2.66 -11.97
N VAL A 88 -7.21 -3.30 -11.36
CA VAL A 88 -6.37 -2.67 -10.34
C VAL A 88 -4.99 -2.45 -10.93
N ILE A 89 -4.78 -1.27 -11.51
CA ILE A 89 -3.57 -0.91 -12.23
C ILE A 89 -2.99 0.40 -11.66
N PRO A 90 -1.66 0.63 -11.77
CA PRO A 90 -1.03 1.79 -11.17
C PRO A 90 -1.36 3.07 -11.93
N LEU A 91 -1.44 4.20 -11.20
CA LEU A 91 -1.50 5.53 -11.81
C LEU A 91 -0.20 5.81 -12.60
N PRO A 92 -0.26 6.19 -13.88
CA PRO A 92 0.94 6.41 -14.70
C PRO A 92 1.92 7.44 -14.11
N GLU A 93 1.40 8.48 -13.43
CA GLU A 93 2.18 9.64 -12.96
C GLU A 93 3.03 9.31 -11.74
N THR A 94 2.52 8.42 -10.89
CA THR A 94 3.15 8.05 -9.62
C THR A 94 3.68 6.63 -9.66
N ARG A 95 3.60 5.92 -10.80
CA ARG A 95 4.06 4.54 -10.89
C ARG A 95 5.54 4.42 -10.58
N VAL A 96 5.91 3.32 -9.95
CA VAL A 96 7.31 2.93 -9.84
C VAL A 96 7.79 2.41 -11.20
N VAL A 97 8.96 2.87 -11.63
CA VAL A 97 9.59 2.46 -12.89
C VAL A 97 10.85 1.68 -12.54
N LEU A 98 10.88 0.39 -12.93
CA LEU A 98 12.05 -0.45 -12.72
C LEU A 98 13.15 -0.06 -13.69
N GLN A 99 14.37 0.10 -13.19
CA GLN A 99 15.55 0.31 -14.03
C GLN A 99 15.86 -0.97 -14.80
N THR A 100 16.12 -0.82 -16.09
CA THR A 100 16.45 -1.89 -17.00
C THR A 100 17.86 -1.73 -17.57
N LYS A 101 18.39 -2.80 -18.15
CA LYS A 101 19.63 -2.76 -18.94
C LYS A 101 19.32 -2.16 -20.32
N ASP A 102 20.36 -1.67 -21.01
CA ASP A 102 20.21 -1.13 -22.36
C ASP A 102 19.53 -2.15 -23.31
N ASN A 103 18.54 -1.69 -24.08
CA ASN A 103 17.70 -2.47 -25.00
C ASN A 103 16.69 -3.46 -24.36
N ALA A 104 16.35 -3.31 -23.09
CA ALA A 104 15.28 -4.10 -22.47
C ALA A 104 13.89 -3.78 -23.04
N ASP A 105 12.96 -4.72 -22.91
CA ASP A 105 11.58 -4.53 -23.31
C ASP A 105 10.91 -3.51 -22.36
N PRO A 106 10.12 -2.53 -22.84
CA PRO A 106 9.35 -1.62 -21.99
C PRO A 106 8.50 -2.31 -20.91
N ILE A 107 8.09 -3.57 -21.12
CA ILE A 107 7.41 -4.38 -20.11
C ILE A 107 8.28 -4.66 -18.86
N ASP A 108 9.60 -4.64 -19.02
CA ASP A 108 10.56 -4.88 -17.94
C ASP A 108 10.70 -3.67 -17.01
N GLU A 109 10.29 -2.48 -17.43
CA GLU A 109 10.20 -1.30 -16.57
C GLU A 109 8.94 -1.29 -15.69
N TYR A 110 8.01 -2.21 -15.96
CA TYR A 110 6.70 -2.23 -15.33
C TYR A 110 6.67 -3.06 -14.05
N ILE A 111 6.12 -2.45 -13.01
CA ILE A 111 5.61 -3.12 -11.81
C ILE A 111 4.34 -2.40 -11.37
N ASN A 112 3.34 -3.16 -10.88
CA ASN A 112 2.10 -2.59 -10.36
C ASN A 112 2.31 -2.03 -8.94
N ALA A 113 2.90 -0.84 -8.90
CA ALA A 113 3.26 -0.11 -7.70
C ALA A 113 3.21 1.40 -7.94
N ASN A 114 2.85 2.18 -6.92
CA ASN A 114 2.88 3.63 -6.95
C ASN A 114 3.65 4.18 -5.75
N TYR A 115 4.40 5.26 -5.97
CA TYR A 115 4.90 6.09 -4.87
C TYR A 115 3.73 6.81 -4.20
N VAL A 116 3.83 6.94 -2.89
CA VAL A 116 2.86 7.63 -2.04
C VAL A 116 3.59 8.65 -1.17
N LYS A 117 3.03 9.84 -1.07
CA LYS A 117 3.60 10.95 -0.32
C LYS A 117 3.35 10.82 1.18
N GLY A 118 4.27 11.38 1.95
CA GLY A 118 4.16 11.52 3.39
C GLY A 118 3.53 12.85 3.83
N PRO A 119 3.49 13.11 5.15
CA PRO A 119 3.06 14.39 5.69
C PRO A 119 3.82 15.56 5.07
N LYS A 120 3.15 16.71 4.93
CA LYS A 120 3.71 17.91 4.28
C LYS A 120 4.25 17.65 2.87
N SER A 121 3.65 16.71 2.14
CA SER A 121 4.03 16.32 0.78
C SER A 121 5.46 15.81 0.67
N GLN A 122 5.97 15.13 1.70
CA GLN A 122 7.25 14.42 1.62
C GLN A 122 7.18 13.40 0.48
N GLU A 123 7.97 13.60 -0.57
CA GLU A 123 7.98 12.70 -1.72
C GLU A 123 8.46 11.31 -1.32
N LYS A 124 7.82 10.27 -1.89
CA LYS A 124 8.24 8.86 -1.80
C LYS A 124 8.43 8.35 -0.35
N LEU A 125 7.50 8.65 0.55
CA LEU A 125 7.52 8.05 1.89
C LEU A 125 7.17 6.55 1.83
N TYR A 126 6.22 6.21 0.96
CA TYR A 126 5.72 4.86 0.78
C TYR A 126 5.75 4.44 -0.69
N ILE A 127 5.74 3.13 -0.90
CA ILE A 127 5.31 2.49 -2.14
C ILE A 127 4.13 1.59 -1.82
N ALA A 128 2.97 1.86 -2.45
CA ALA A 128 1.81 0.98 -2.41
C ALA A 128 1.81 0.08 -3.65
N CYS A 129 1.82 -1.24 -3.46
CA CYS A 129 1.91 -2.19 -4.58
C CYS A 129 1.03 -3.43 -4.36
N GLN A 130 0.73 -4.14 -5.46
CA GLN A 130 0.06 -5.44 -5.37
C GLN A 130 0.96 -6.48 -4.70
N ALA A 131 0.37 -7.55 -4.16
CA ALA A 131 1.13 -8.73 -3.78
C ALA A 131 1.81 -9.35 -4.99
N PRO A 132 3.08 -9.76 -4.89
CA PRO A 132 3.77 -10.45 -5.96
C PRO A 132 2.95 -11.62 -6.51
N LEU A 133 2.93 -11.73 -7.84
CA LEU A 133 2.57 -12.95 -8.56
C LEU A 133 3.81 -13.81 -8.67
N GLN A 134 3.65 -15.11 -8.93
CA GLN A 134 4.80 -15.99 -9.18
C GLN A 134 5.70 -15.45 -10.32
N SER A 135 5.11 -14.80 -11.32
CA SER A 135 5.80 -14.16 -12.45
C SER A 135 6.42 -12.79 -12.14
N THR A 136 6.09 -12.16 -11.01
CA THR A 136 6.56 -10.80 -10.65
C THR A 136 7.31 -10.76 -9.32
N VAL A 137 7.69 -11.90 -8.75
CA VAL A 137 8.49 -11.93 -7.50
C VAL A 137 9.87 -11.30 -7.72
N GLU A 138 10.50 -11.56 -8.86
CA GLU A 138 11.77 -10.94 -9.21
C GLU A 138 11.63 -9.42 -9.37
N ASP A 139 10.59 -8.96 -10.08
CA ASP A 139 10.27 -7.53 -10.21
C ASP A 139 10.09 -6.85 -8.85
N PHE A 140 9.44 -7.53 -7.90
CA PHE A 140 9.26 -7.03 -6.54
C PHE A 140 10.59 -6.86 -5.80
N TRP A 141 11.48 -7.86 -5.83
CA TRP A 141 12.79 -7.74 -5.20
C TRP A 141 13.70 -6.74 -5.89
N ARG A 142 13.58 -6.60 -7.21
CA ARG A 142 14.24 -5.55 -7.99
C ARG A 142 13.77 -4.16 -7.56
N MET A 143 12.47 -3.97 -7.34
CA MET A 143 11.92 -2.74 -6.77
C MET A 143 12.50 -2.43 -5.39
N VAL A 144 12.45 -3.41 -4.46
CA VAL A 144 12.97 -3.26 -3.10
C VAL A 144 14.46 -2.85 -3.11
N TRP A 145 15.24 -3.48 -3.99
CA TRP A 145 16.64 -3.14 -4.18
C TRP A 145 16.84 -1.74 -4.76
N GLN A 146 16.21 -1.44 -5.90
CA GLN A 146 16.35 -0.16 -6.61
C GLN A 146 15.97 1.02 -5.70
N GLN A 147 14.88 0.87 -4.96
CA GLN A 147 14.32 1.92 -4.11
C GLN A 147 15.00 2.02 -2.74
N GLN A 148 15.99 1.17 -2.46
CA GLN A 148 16.67 1.12 -1.16
C GLN A 148 15.69 0.94 0.01
N THR A 149 14.63 0.16 -0.23
CA THR A 149 13.59 -0.09 0.77
C THR A 149 14.18 -0.86 1.95
N LYS A 150 13.95 -0.32 3.15
CA LYS A 150 14.37 -0.93 4.41
C LYS A 150 13.24 -1.68 5.11
N VAL A 151 11.98 -1.31 4.86
CA VAL A 151 10.80 -1.87 5.54
C VAL A 151 9.76 -2.31 4.51
N ILE A 152 9.23 -3.51 4.70
CA ILE A 152 8.11 -4.07 3.93
C ILE A 152 6.96 -4.38 4.90
N LEU A 153 5.75 -3.90 4.59
CA LEU A 153 4.52 -4.20 5.31
C LEU A 153 3.64 -5.12 4.44
N MET A 154 3.43 -6.35 4.89
CA MET A 154 2.57 -7.34 4.24
C MET A 154 1.26 -7.48 5.02
N LEU A 155 0.14 -7.24 4.35
CA LEU A 155 -1.20 -7.09 4.96
C LEU A 155 -2.21 -8.13 4.41
N THR A 156 -1.71 -9.29 3.99
CA THR A 156 -2.52 -10.37 3.41
C THR A 156 -1.91 -11.70 3.76
N ALA A 157 -2.74 -12.75 3.87
CA ALA A 157 -2.21 -14.11 3.84
C ALA A 157 -1.78 -14.48 2.40
N LEU A 158 -0.99 -15.55 2.27
CA LEU A 158 -0.67 -16.13 0.96
C LEU A 158 -1.94 -16.63 0.27
N ASN A 159 -2.83 -17.25 1.03
CA ASN A 159 -4.13 -17.75 0.57
C ASN A 159 -5.23 -17.30 1.52
N GLU A 160 -6.37 -16.90 0.97
CA GLU A 160 -7.58 -16.54 1.74
C GLU A 160 -8.78 -17.25 1.11
N ASN A 161 -9.51 -18.03 1.91
CA ASN A 161 -10.65 -18.84 1.44
C ASN A 161 -10.31 -19.73 0.23
N GLY A 162 -9.10 -20.29 0.19
CA GLY A 162 -8.62 -21.16 -0.90
C GLY A 162 -8.17 -20.42 -2.16
N VAL A 163 -8.19 -19.07 -2.17
CA VAL A 163 -7.73 -18.26 -3.30
C VAL A 163 -6.35 -17.69 -2.99
N GLU A 164 -5.41 -17.85 -3.92
CA GLU A 164 -4.09 -17.23 -3.80
C GLU A 164 -4.20 -15.71 -3.85
N LYS A 165 -3.76 -15.07 -2.77
CA LYS A 165 -3.73 -13.61 -2.62
C LYS A 165 -2.32 -13.04 -2.76
N CYS A 166 -1.28 -13.85 -2.50
CA CYS A 166 0.13 -13.48 -2.62
C CYS A 166 0.98 -14.72 -2.91
N ALA A 167 1.90 -14.64 -3.87
CA ALA A 167 2.92 -15.66 -4.04
C ALA A 167 3.87 -15.67 -2.84
N ASP A 168 4.40 -16.84 -2.48
CA ASP A 168 5.43 -16.91 -1.45
C ASP A 168 6.75 -16.36 -1.99
N TYR A 169 7.12 -15.17 -1.52
CA TYR A 169 8.33 -14.45 -1.92
C TYR A 169 9.40 -14.42 -0.83
N LEU A 170 9.22 -15.18 0.26
CA LEU A 170 10.20 -15.30 1.34
C LEU A 170 10.94 -16.65 1.27
N PRO A 171 12.12 -16.75 1.91
CA PRO A 171 12.77 -18.04 2.16
C PRO A 171 11.96 -18.88 3.14
N GLN A 172 12.05 -20.20 3.00
CA GLN A 172 11.46 -21.13 3.97
C GLN A 172 12.26 -21.10 5.29
N LEU A 173 11.56 -21.38 6.39
CA LEU A 173 12.17 -21.59 7.70
C LEU A 173 12.81 -22.98 7.73
N GLU A 174 13.99 -23.11 7.14
CA GLU A 174 14.78 -24.34 7.16
C GLU A 174 15.92 -24.27 8.19
N ILE A 175 16.47 -25.43 8.58
CA ILE A 175 17.47 -25.52 9.66
C ILE A 175 18.89 -25.17 9.15
N THR A 176 19.18 -25.45 7.88
CA THR A 176 20.56 -25.38 7.35
C THR A 176 20.77 -24.32 6.29
N ASP A 177 19.72 -23.85 5.61
CA ASP A 177 19.87 -22.86 4.55
C ASP A 177 18.64 -21.96 4.36
N CYS A 178 18.55 -20.87 5.13
CA CYS A 178 17.39 -19.97 5.12
C CYS A 178 17.44 -18.95 3.97
N HIS A 179 17.87 -19.32 2.77
CA HIS A 179 17.89 -18.44 1.62
C HIS A 179 17.08 -18.97 0.43
N ARG A 180 16.63 -18.04 -0.42
CA ARG A 180 15.95 -18.34 -1.68
C ARG A 180 16.37 -17.37 -2.76
N LEU A 181 16.50 -17.88 -3.98
CA LEU A 181 16.85 -17.09 -5.17
C LEU A 181 15.58 -16.64 -5.89
N PHE A 182 15.60 -15.39 -6.32
CA PHE A 182 14.57 -14.75 -7.13
C PHE A 182 15.27 -13.94 -8.23
N GLY A 183 15.55 -14.58 -9.36
CA GLY A 183 16.42 -14.02 -10.40
C GLY A 183 17.81 -13.72 -9.84
N ASP A 184 18.27 -12.48 -10.06
CA ASP A 184 19.57 -12.00 -9.59
C ASP A 184 19.60 -11.59 -8.10
N PHE A 185 18.54 -11.88 -7.35
CA PHE A 185 18.43 -11.55 -5.94
C PHE A 185 18.42 -12.80 -5.06
N GLN A 186 19.31 -12.85 -4.09
CA GLN A 186 19.27 -13.81 -3.00
C GLN A 186 18.68 -13.16 -1.76
N VAL A 187 17.58 -13.70 -1.25
CA VAL A 187 16.96 -13.27 0.00
C VAL A 187 17.32 -14.29 1.06
N THR A 188 17.90 -13.85 2.17
CA THR A 188 18.28 -14.72 3.29
C THR A 188 17.56 -14.27 4.55
N LEU A 189 16.82 -15.16 5.20
CA LEU A 189 16.20 -14.92 6.50
C LEU A 189 17.27 -15.00 7.60
N LYS A 190 17.45 -13.92 8.35
CA LYS A 190 18.45 -13.81 9.44
C LYS A 190 17.82 -13.94 10.82
N LYS A 191 16.63 -13.38 11.00
CA LYS A 191 15.88 -13.43 12.25
C LYS A 191 14.40 -13.54 11.95
N HIS A 192 13.68 -14.31 12.75
CA HIS A 192 12.24 -14.48 12.65
C HIS A 192 11.63 -14.36 14.05
N GLU A 193 10.72 -13.42 14.22
CA GLU A 193 10.09 -13.11 15.50
C GLU A 193 8.57 -13.09 15.36
N VAL A 194 7.92 -13.98 16.10
CA VAL A 194 6.46 -14.05 16.12
C VAL A 194 5.94 -13.16 17.25
N ARG A 195 5.04 -12.24 16.93
CA ARG A 195 4.18 -11.52 17.88
C ARG A 195 2.76 -12.10 17.78
N GLU A 196 1.84 -11.64 18.63
CA GLU A 196 0.48 -12.19 18.65
C GLU A 196 -0.25 -12.01 17.32
N LYS A 197 -0.16 -10.82 16.70
CA LYS A 197 -0.95 -10.46 15.51
C LYS A 197 -0.14 -10.25 14.24
N TYR A 198 1.19 -10.25 14.36
CA TYR A 198 2.09 -10.01 13.26
C TYR A 198 3.44 -10.71 13.48
N ILE A 199 4.22 -10.81 12.41
CA ILE A 199 5.52 -11.47 12.40
C ILE A 199 6.55 -10.47 11.88
N ILE A 200 7.74 -10.46 12.47
CA ILE A 200 8.87 -9.63 12.03
C ILE A 200 9.97 -10.57 11.53
N SER A 201 10.42 -10.34 10.30
CA SER A 201 11.54 -11.05 9.71
C SER A 201 12.65 -10.07 9.33
N SER A 202 13.86 -10.31 9.83
CA SER A 202 15.06 -9.61 9.38
C SER A 202 15.63 -10.38 8.19
N LEU A 203 15.70 -9.72 7.04
CA LEU A 203 16.14 -10.28 5.77
C LEU A 203 17.45 -9.61 5.34
N GLN A 204 18.32 -10.39 4.72
CA GLN A 204 19.44 -9.90 3.93
C GLN A 204 19.09 -10.07 2.45
N LEU A 205 18.95 -8.96 1.73
CA LEU A 205 18.76 -8.93 0.29
C LEU A 205 20.12 -8.71 -0.37
N LYS A 206 20.61 -9.71 -1.10
CA LYS A 206 21.86 -9.65 -1.85
C LYS A 206 21.57 -9.58 -3.34
N ASN A 207 22.13 -8.60 -4.02
CA ASN A 207 22.14 -8.53 -5.48
C ASN A 207 23.40 -9.27 -5.98
N LEU A 208 23.20 -10.33 -6.76
CA LEU A 208 24.26 -11.23 -7.19
C LEU A 208 25.17 -10.61 -8.26
N GLU A 209 24.66 -9.67 -9.05
CA GLU A 209 25.44 -8.99 -10.10
C GLU A 209 26.47 -8.02 -9.50
N SER A 210 26.04 -7.18 -8.57
CA SER A 210 26.89 -6.20 -7.87
C SER A 210 27.64 -6.80 -6.68
N ASN A 211 27.23 -7.99 -6.23
CA ASN A 211 27.68 -8.66 -5.00
C ASN A 211 27.51 -7.79 -3.73
N LEU A 212 26.65 -6.77 -3.80
CA LEU A 212 26.28 -5.93 -2.66
C LEU A 212 25.06 -6.55 -1.95
N TRP A 213 24.91 -6.22 -0.67
CA TRP A 213 23.76 -6.65 0.13
C TRP A 213 23.24 -5.53 1.01
N ARG A 214 21.97 -5.67 1.45
CA ARG A 214 21.28 -4.73 2.34
C ARG A 214 20.36 -5.48 3.30
N GLU A 215 20.10 -4.85 4.44
CA GLU A 215 19.10 -5.35 5.38
C GLU A 215 17.71 -4.83 5.02
N VAL A 216 16.72 -5.72 5.09
CA VAL A 216 15.31 -5.42 4.90
C VAL A 216 14.55 -6.02 6.07
N THR A 217 13.75 -5.21 6.75
CA THR A 217 12.82 -5.67 7.78
C THR A 217 11.47 -5.88 7.15
N HIS A 218 10.97 -7.11 7.24
CA HIS A 218 9.65 -7.49 6.75
C HIS A 218 8.71 -7.67 7.93
N LEU A 219 7.59 -6.96 7.93
CA LEU A 219 6.54 -7.12 8.92
C LEU A 219 5.28 -7.66 8.23
N TRP A 220 4.83 -8.83 8.66
CA TRP A 220 3.62 -9.48 8.16
C TRP A 220 2.51 -9.38 9.20
N TYR A 221 1.52 -8.54 8.94
CA TYR A 221 0.29 -8.49 9.73
C TYR A 221 -0.63 -9.65 9.35
N SER A 222 -0.61 -10.73 10.13
CA SER A 222 -1.28 -12.00 9.83
C SER A 222 -2.74 -12.03 10.28
N SER A 223 -3.19 -11.03 11.05
CA SER A 223 -4.52 -10.99 11.67
C SER A 223 -5.55 -10.15 10.92
N TRP A 224 -5.28 -9.75 9.68
CA TRP A 224 -6.30 -9.08 8.87
C TRP A 224 -7.28 -10.13 8.32
N PRO A 225 -8.60 -10.05 8.62
CA PRO A 225 -9.55 -11.05 8.17
C PRO A 225 -9.80 -11.01 6.65
N PRO A 226 -10.14 -12.14 6.00
CA PRO A 226 -10.48 -12.15 4.58
C PRO A 226 -11.58 -11.16 4.19
N GLN A 227 -12.54 -10.92 5.09
CA GLN A 227 -13.63 -9.95 4.94
C GLN A 227 -13.62 -8.95 6.10
N GLY A 228 -13.91 -7.69 5.80
CA GLY A 228 -13.96 -6.61 6.80
C GLY A 228 -12.58 -6.07 7.19
N VAL A 229 -12.47 -5.71 8.47
CA VAL A 229 -11.30 -5.06 9.09
C VAL A 229 -10.92 -5.81 10.37
N PRO A 230 -9.70 -5.63 10.89
CA PRO A 230 -9.33 -6.22 12.18
C PRO A 230 -10.23 -5.72 13.31
N ASP A 231 -10.67 -6.63 14.19
CA ASP A 231 -11.53 -6.28 15.32
C ASP A 231 -10.77 -5.52 16.44
N ASP A 232 -9.44 -5.66 16.48
CA ASP A 232 -8.58 -5.01 17.45
C ASP A 232 -7.66 -3.94 16.83
N GLY A 233 -8.02 -2.68 17.04
CA GLY A 233 -7.19 -1.55 16.65
C GLY A 233 -5.86 -1.44 17.41
N ASN A 234 -5.72 -2.03 18.62
CA ASN A 234 -4.47 -1.96 19.37
C ASN A 234 -3.34 -2.67 18.65
N SER A 235 -3.62 -3.86 18.11
CA SER A 235 -2.65 -4.61 17.33
C SER A 235 -2.16 -3.86 16.09
N MET A 236 -3.04 -3.07 15.45
CA MET A 236 -2.66 -2.23 14.30
C MET A 236 -1.74 -1.08 14.74
N ILE A 237 -2.04 -0.45 15.88
CA ILE A 237 -1.17 0.57 16.48
C ILE A 237 0.21 -0.03 16.80
N ALA A 238 0.25 -1.17 17.50
CA ALA A 238 1.49 -1.86 17.87
C ALA A 238 2.33 -2.21 16.63
N PHE A 239 1.67 -2.77 15.61
CA PHE A 239 2.31 -3.08 14.31
C PHE A 239 2.94 -1.85 13.65
N LEU A 240 2.23 -0.71 13.63
CA LEU A 240 2.73 0.53 13.03
C LEU A 240 3.84 1.20 13.85
N ILE A 241 3.74 1.19 15.18
CA ILE A 241 4.80 1.70 16.07
C ILE A 241 6.07 0.87 15.88
N GLU A 242 5.95 -0.45 15.88
CA GLU A 242 7.07 -1.36 15.62
C GLU A 242 7.68 -1.10 14.24
N ALA A 243 6.87 -1.02 13.19
CA ALA A 243 7.33 -0.72 11.83
C ALA A 243 8.10 0.61 11.77
N ARG A 244 7.56 1.68 12.38
CA ARG A 244 8.18 3.01 12.43
C ARG A 244 9.57 3.00 13.07
N SER A 245 9.82 2.12 14.05
CA SER A 245 11.13 1.98 14.67
C SER A 245 12.21 1.59 13.63
N TYR A 246 11.86 0.74 12.67
CA TYR A 246 12.75 0.33 11.57
C TYR A 246 12.81 1.34 10.43
N MET A 247 11.73 2.10 10.21
CA MET A 247 11.69 3.19 9.21
C MET A 247 12.63 4.33 9.57
N ARG A 248 12.98 4.51 10.85
CA ARG A 248 13.89 5.57 11.29
C ARG A 248 15.24 5.44 10.59
N GLY A 249 15.67 6.53 9.95
CA GLY A 249 16.92 6.59 9.19
C GLY A 249 16.91 5.82 7.85
N ALA A 250 15.76 5.31 7.41
CA ALA A 250 15.64 4.74 6.07
C ALA A 250 15.78 5.84 5.00
N GLN A 251 16.53 5.54 3.93
CA GLN A 251 16.71 6.45 2.79
C GLN A 251 15.63 6.24 1.72
N GLY A 252 15.15 4.99 1.58
CA GLY A 252 14.12 4.60 0.64
C GLY A 252 12.71 4.55 1.22
N PRO A 253 11.67 4.51 0.37
CA PRO A 253 10.29 4.34 0.78
C PRO A 253 10.06 3.01 1.51
N THR A 254 9.10 3.02 2.43
CA THR A 254 8.52 1.78 2.96
C THR A 254 7.58 1.17 1.93
N VAL A 255 7.77 -0.11 1.62
CA VAL A 255 6.85 -0.84 0.74
C VAL A 255 5.70 -1.37 1.57
N ALA A 256 4.46 -1.13 1.14
CA ALA A 256 3.27 -1.72 1.75
C ALA A 256 2.44 -2.41 0.68
N HIS A 257 1.98 -3.63 0.97
CA HIS A 257 1.16 -4.40 0.05
C HIS A 257 0.12 -5.26 0.78
N CYS A 258 -0.97 -5.50 0.08
CA CYS A 258 -1.95 -6.55 0.38
C CYS A 258 -2.08 -7.39 -0.90
N SER A 259 -3.25 -7.93 -1.23
CA SER A 259 -3.42 -8.61 -2.52
C SER A 259 -3.45 -7.64 -3.71
N PRO A 260 -4.44 -6.74 -3.85
CA PRO A 260 -4.49 -5.74 -4.93
C PRO A 260 -3.61 -4.51 -4.68
N GLY A 261 -3.14 -4.29 -3.44
CA GLY A 261 -2.29 -3.15 -3.11
C GLY A 261 -3.02 -1.82 -2.99
N THR A 262 -4.29 -1.84 -2.56
CA THR A 262 -5.18 -0.68 -2.59
C THR A 262 -6.03 -0.56 -1.32
N GLY A 263 -6.93 -1.51 -1.02
CA GLY A 263 -7.80 -1.47 0.17
C GLY A 263 -7.03 -1.47 1.49
N ARG A 264 -6.61 -2.64 1.98
CA ARG A 264 -5.86 -2.78 3.25
C ARG A 264 -4.56 -1.95 3.26
N THR A 265 -3.85 -1.94 2.13
CA THR A 265 -2.65 -1.11 1.94
C THR A 265 -2.94 0.37 2.15
N GLY A 266 -3.99 0.88 1.52
CA GLY A 266 -4.38 2.27 1.65
C GLY A 266 -4.82 2.60 3.08
N THR A 267 -5.56 1.70 3.73
CA THR A 267 -5.99 1.87 5.13
C THR A 267 -4.80 1.98 6.07
N VAL A 268 -3.81 1.08 5.98
CA VAL A 268 -2.64 1.10 6.87
C VAL A 268 -1.75 2.32 6.63
N ILE A 269 -1.54 2.71 5.36
CA ILE A 269 -0.81 3.94 5.04
C ILE A 269 -1.57 5.15 5.59
N ALA A 270 -2.88 5.25 5.37
CA ALA A 270 -3.70 6.35 5.86
C ALA A 270 -3.65 6.47 7.39
N ILE A 271 -3.75 5.35 8.12
CA ILE A 271 -3.60 5.32 9.58
C ILE A 271 -2.24 5.91 9.98
N ASP A 272 -1.13 5.45 9.39
CA ASP A 272 0.19 5.97 9.75
C ASP A 272 0.33 7.46 9.48
N LEU A 273 -0.12 7.93 8.31
CA LEU A 273 -0.09 9.35 7.94
C LEU A 273 -0.90 10.20 8.93
N CYS A 274 -2.12 9.75 9.24
CA CYS A 274 -2.98 10.41 10.20
C CYS A 274 -2.40 10.42 11.63
N ILE A 275 -1.72 9.35 12.06
CA ILE A 275 -1.00 9.32 13.34
C ILE A 275 0.11 10.39 13.34
N ARG A 276 0.91 10.51 12.27
CA ARG A 276 1.98 11.55 12.16
C ARG A 276 1.42 12.96 12.28
N ASP A 277 0.32 13.21 11.57
CA ASP A 277 -0.35 14.51 11.58
C ASP A 277 -0.90 14.81 12.97
N PHE A 278 -1.57 13.84 13.61
CA PHE A 278 -2.12 14.02 14.95
C PHE A 278 -1.05 14.24 16.02
N GLU A 279 0.08 13.54 15.96
CA GLU A 279 1.24 13.73 16.86
C GLU A 279 1.78 15.16 16.80
N THR A 280 1.75 15.78 15.62
CA THR A 280 2.31 17.11 15.37
C THR A 280 1.30 18.24 15.58
N LEU A 281 0.08 18.06 15.08
CA LEU A 281 -0.93 19.12 14.96
C LEU A 281 -2.03 19.02 16.02
N ARG A 282 -2.16 17.86 16.69
CA ARG A 282 -3.30 17.55 17.61
C ARG A 282 -4.67 17.64 16.93
N SER A 283 -4.66 17.60 15.60
CA SER A 283 -5.80 17.51 14.72
C SER A 283 -5.45 16.63 13.53
N VAL A 284 -6.47 16.09 12.87
CA VAL A 284 -6.32 15.22 11.70
C VAL A 284 -7.45 15.49 10.72
N ASP A 285 -7.19 15.32 9.43
CA ASP A 285 -8.17 15.47 8.35
C ASP A 285 -8.18 14.19 7.49
N ILE A 286 -8.94 13.19 7.94
CA ILE A 286 -8.97 11.86 7.33
C ILE A 286 -9.49 11.89 5.88
N PRO A 287 -10.57 12.63 5.54
CA PRO A 287 -11.01 12.76 4.14
C PRO A 287 -9.90 13.27 3.23
N LYS A 288 -9.18 14.31 3.69
CA LYS A 288 -8.08 14.89 2.91
C LYS A 288 -6.91 13.93 2.76
N THR A 289 -6.58 13.16 3.79
CA THR A 289 -5.54 12.13 3.72
C THR A 289 -5.91 11.03 2.72
N VAL A 290 -7.14 10.51 2.77
CA VAL A 290 -7.61 9.46 1.84
C VAL A 290 -7.73 10.00 0.42
N TYR A 291 -8.21 11.23 0.25
CA TYR A 291 -8.25 11.91 -1.04
C TYR A 291 -6.86 12.05 -1.67
N ALA A 292 -5.87 12.52 -0.90
CA ALA A 292 -4.49 12.62 -1.35
C ALA A 292 -3.91 11.23 -1.68
N LEU A 293 -4.17 10.23 -0.84
CA LEU A 293 -3.71 8.87 -1.05
C LEU A 293 -4.28 8.25 -2.33
N ARG A 294 -5.56 8.53 -2.67
CA ARG A 294 -6.18 8.08 -3.92
C ARG A 294 -5.56 8.72 -5.16
N ARG A 295 -4.99 9.93 -5.04
CA ARG A 295 -4.21 10.59 -6.10
C ARG A 295 -2.83 9.99 -6.31
N ASP A 296 -2.30 9.31 -5.30
CA ASP A 296 -1.03 8.60 -5.40
C ASP A 296 -1.24 7.14 -5.81
N ARG A 297 -2.28 6.47 -5.29
CA ARG A 297 -2.66 5.09 -5.62
C ARG A 297 -4.17 4.98 -5.80
N ALA A 298 -4.61 4.79 -7.05
CA ALA A 298 -6.01 4.61 -7.38
C ALA A 298 -6.65 3.46 -6.57
N GLY A 299 -7.86 3.70 -6.06
CA GLY A 299 -8.60 2.72 -5.26
C GLY A 299 -8.08 2.52 -3.83
N ALA A 300 -7.19 3.38 -3.33
CA ALA A 300 -6.79 3.34 -1.92
C ALA A 300 -8.00 3.55 -0.99
N VAL A 301 -8.11 2.71 0.05
CA VAL A 301 -9.26 2.61 0.96
C VAL A 301 -10.58 2.39 0.20
N GLN A 302 -11.04 1.14 0.17
CA GLN A 302 -12.11 0.73 -0.74
C GLN A 302 -13.47 0.61 -0.10
N THR A 303 -13.54 0.23 1.17
CA THR A 303 -14.81 -0.02 1.83
C THR A 303 -15.07 1.00 2.93
N LYS A 304 -16.35 1.21 3.22
CA LYS A 304 -16.81 2.00 4.35
C LYS A 304 -16.24 1.50 5.67
N ASP A 305 -16.14 0.18 5.84
CA ASP A 305 -15.53 -0.43 7.03
C ASP A 305 -14.04 -0.09 7.15
N GLN A 306 -13.29 -0.15 6.04
CA GLN A 306 -11.89 0.25 6.02
C GLN A 306 -11.71 1.73 6.39
N TYR A 307 -12.62 2.60 5.94
CA TYR A 307 -12.58 4.02 6.27
C TYR A 307 -12.91 4.29 7.74
N ALA A 308 -14.00 3.69 8.26
CA ALA A 308 -14.37 3.76 9.67
C ALA A 308 -13.30 3.19 10.59
N PHE A 309 -12.58 2.16 10.15
CA PHE A 309 -11.45 1.60 10.90
C PHE A 309 -10.31 2.60 11.08
N ILE A 310 -10.07 3.51 10.13
CA ILE A 310 -9.07 4.59 10.30
C ILE A 310 -9.48 5.49 11.48
N TYR A 311 -10.75 5.91 11.53
CA TYR A 311 -11.30 6.68 12.65
C TYR A 311 -11.17 5.95 13.99
N GLN A 312 -11.54 4.67 14.03
CA GLN A 312 -11.46 3.84 15.23
C GLN A 312 -10.02 3.74 15.77
N VAL A 313 -9.06 3.44 14.88
CA VAL A 313 -7.64 3.30 15.27
C VAL A 313 -7.07 4.63 15.73
N LEU A 314 -7.40 5.74 15.07
CA LEU A 314 -6.92 7.06 15.50
C LEU A 314 -7.52 7.50 16.83
N ASN A 315 -8.82 7.26 17.07
CA ASN A 315 -9.44 7.58 18.34
C ASN A 315 -8.77 6.81 19.50
N LEU A 316 -8.51 5.53 19.28
CA LEU A 316 -7.78 4.68 20.22
C LEU A 316 -6.36 5.19 20.46
N TYR A 317 -5.62 5.53 19.41
CA TYR A 317 -4.28 6.10 19.50
C TYR A 317 -4.27 7.42 20.29
N ALA A 318 -5.18 8.33 19.96
CA ALA A 318 -5.28 9.64 20.59
C ALA A 318 -5.65 9.52 22.09
N THR A 319 -6.50 8.56 22.44
CA THR A 319 -6.85 8.25 23.84
C THR A 319 -5.62 7.80 24.62
N LYS A 320 -4.79 6.92 24.06
CA LYS A 320 -3.54 6.48 24.70
C LYS A 320 -2.51 7.59 24.83
N LEU A 321 -2.38 8.42 23.79
CA LEU A 321 -1.45 9.56 23.78
C LEU A 321 -1.82 10.62 24.82
N THR A 322 -3.11 10.90 25.02
CA THR A 322 -3.59 11.85 26.03
C THR A 322 -3.56 11.28 27.44
N GLY A 323 -3.79 9.98 27.61
CA GLY A 323 -3.70 9.28 28.89
C GLY A 323 -2.28 8.93 29.35
N GLY A 324 -1.24 9.26 28.59
CA GLY A 324 0.15 8.95 28.93
C GLY A 324 0.52 7.46 28.84
N ALA A 325 -0.25 6.66 28.11
CA ALA A 325 -0.15 5.21 28.03
C ALA A 325 0.40 4.71 26.69
N LEU A 326 1.26 5.50 26.04
CA LEU A 326 1.93 5.07 24.80
C LEU A 326 3.06 4.07 25.06
N ASP A 327 3.73 4.17 26.20
CA ASP A 327 4.84 3.30 26.58
C ASP A 327 4.38 1.89 27.02
N SER A 328 3.06 1.64 27.08
CA SER A 328 2.45 0.36 27.47
C SER A 328 1.84 -0.43 26.30
N ILE A 329 2.16 -0.05 25.06
CA ILE A 329 1.75 -0.72 23.81
C ILE A 329 2.89 -1.58 23.30
#